data_AF-A0AAD5M333-F1
#
_entry.id   AF-A0AAD5M333-F1
#
_cell.length_a   1.000
_cell.length_b   1.000
_cell.length_c   1.000
_cell.angle_alpha   90.00
_cell.angle_beta   90.00
_cell.angle_gamma   90.00
#
_symmetry.space_group_name_H-M   'P 1'
#
loop_
_entity.id
_entity.type
_entity.pdbx_description
1 polymer ?
#
loop_
_entity_poly.entity_id
_entity_poly.type
_entity_poly.pdbx_seq_one_letter_code
_entity_poly.pdbx_strand_id
1 'polypeptide(L)'
;MRTFRSTLTFRNHAELYLDTFKGPLDNTQLAFWAMVIQEESECIIMLCNTIECGKFKCSQYWPREKGETMSVGEGEGRIFITNLDVRPLSEVDSFVRVCRLKLDYIKDGKEMSSLVTHYQWENWPDRGVPPTNLTATELLSAVRGTTKPIIIHCSAGIGRTGTIAAIAYVQDKMQHGQYIYVHRVLLAYFLEKYRDRFAHILSGDGEAKYAKWLEDYRVVTGCN
;
A
#
# COMPACT_ATOMS: atom_id res chain seq x y z
N MET A 1 -10.26 -20.69 10.94
CA MET A 1 -9.41 -19.52 11.26
C MET A 1 -9.93 -18.32 10.46
N ARG A 2 -10.46 -17.29 11.12
CA ARG A 2 -10.92 -16.07 10.44
C ARG A 2 -9.68 -15.22 10.11
N THR A 3 -9.26 -15.21 8.86
CA THR A 3 -8.33 -14.22 8.32
C THR A 3 -8.97 -12.84 8.47
N PHE A 4 -8.30 -11.92 9.16
CA PHE A 4 -8.69 -10.51 9.22
C PHE A 4 -8.54 -9.93 7.80
N ARG A 5 -9.62 -9.94 7.02
CA ARG A 5 -9.74 -9.19 5.76
C ARG A 5 -10.05 -7.73 6.13
N SER A 6 -9.10 -6.82 5.95
CA SER A 6 -9.36 -5.39 5.83
C SER A 6 -9.19 -4.98 4.36
N THR A 7 -10.12 -5.45 3.53
CA THR A 7 -10.22 -5.04 2.12
C THR A 7 -10.77 -3.62 2.10
N LEU A 8 -9.95 -2.64 1.73
CA LEU A 8 -10.42 -1.30 1.41
C LEU A 8 -10.73 -1.28 -0.09
N THR A 9 -11.90 -1.85 -0.43
CA THR A 9 -12.38 -1.85 -1.82
C THR A 9 -12.95 -0.48 -2.13
N PHE A 10 -12.19 0.34 -2.87
CA PHE A 10 -12.78 1.43 -3.65
C PHE A 10 -13.52 0.73 -4.81
N ARG A 11 -14.85 0.87 -4.88
CA ARG A 11 -15.71 0.07 -5.77
C ARG A 11 -16.55 0.81 -6.81
N ASN A 12 -16.50 2.14 -6.95
CA ASN A 12 -16.98 2.81 -8.16
C ASN A 12 -16.00 3.83 -8.81
N HIS A 13 -15.58 3.49 -10.06
CA HIS A 13 -15.01 4.32 -11.13
C HIS A 13 -13.48 4.53 -11.18
N ALA A 14 -12.82 3.85 -12.13
CA ALA A 14 -11.38 3.93 -12.44
C ALA A 14 -10.45 3.69 -11.23
N GLU A 15 -10.84 2.78 -10.35
CA GLU A 15 -10.27 2.67 -9.02
C GLU A 15 -9.02 1.78 -8.95
N LEU A 16 -7.98 2.30 -8.31
CA LEU A 16 -6.98 1.43 -7.70
C LEU A 16 -7.68 0.57 -6.63
N TYR A 17 -7.78 -0.73 -6.89
CA TYR A 17 -8.25 -1.71 -5.92
C TYR A 17 -7.10 -2.01 -4.95
N LEU A 18 -7.13 -1.42 -3.75
CA LEU A 18 -6.05 -1.60 -2.77
C LEU A 18 -6.46 -2.57 -1.67
N ASP A 19 -5.87 -3.76 -1.67
CA ASP A 19 -5.99 -4.64 -0.52
C ASP A 19 -4.83 -4.43 0.45
N THR A 20 -5.17 -4.13 1.70
CA THR A 20 -4.21 -3.85 2.77
C THR A 20 -3.93 -5.11 3.58
N PHE A 21 -2.66 -5.50 3.66
CA PHE A 21 -2.27 -6.71 4.40
C PHE A 21 -1.14 -6.46 5.40
N LYS A 22 -1.07 -7.37 6.38
CA LYS A 22 0.16 -7.60 7.13
C LYS A 22 1.18 -8.27 6.22
N GLY A 23 2.46 -8.01 6.46
CA GLY A 23 3.53 -8.71 5.75
C GLY A 23 3.42 -10.23 5.96
N PRO A 24 3.70 -11.04 4.92
CA PRO A 24 3.73 -12.49 5.05
C PRO A 24 4.66 -12.95 6.18
N LEU A 25 4.27 -14.05 6.83
CA LEU A 25 5.08 -14.81 7.78
C LEU A 25 5.55 -16.08 7.08
N ASP A 26 6.54 -16.77 7.64
CA ASP A 26 7.08 -17.99 7.04
C ASP A 26 6.00 -19.07 6.82
N ASN A 27 5.07 -19.20 7.76
CA ASN A 27 3.97 -20.14 7.67
C ASN A 27 2.76 -19.64 6.87
N THR A 28 2.77 -18.39 6.36
CA THR A 28 1.65 -17.82 5.59
C THR A 28 2.02 -17.44 4.15
N GLN A 29 3.24 -17.72 3.70
CA GLN A 29 3.69 -17.40 2.33
C GLN A 29 2.82 -18.07 1.25
N LEU A 30 2.44 -19.34 1.45
CA LEU A 30 1.55 -20.05 0.52
C LEU A 30 0.19 -19.36 0.42
N ALA A 31 -0.42 -19.02 1.56
CA ALA A 31 -1.71 -18.35 1.60
C ALA A 31 -1.66 -16.96 0.94
N PHE A 32 -0.54 -16.24 1.10
CA PHE A 32 -0.31 -14.96 0.44
C PHE A 32 -0.28 -15.12 -1.09
N TRP A 33 0.54 -16.02 -1.62
CA TRP A 33 0.63 -16.24 -3.07
C TRP A 33 -0.64 -16.83 -3.67
N ALA A 34 -1.33 -17.72 -2.95
CA ALA A 34 -2.64 -18.22 -3.38
C ALA A 34 -3.67 -17.08 -3.49
N MET A 35 -3.64 -16.12 -2.57
CA MET A 35 -4.48 -14.92 -2.64
C MET A 35 -4.11 -14.03 -3.83
N VAL A 36 -2.82 -13.77 -4.08
CA VAL A 36 -2.34 -13.03 -5.25
C VAL A 36 -2.89 -13.64 -6.55
N ILE A 37 -2.83 -14.96 -6.67
CA ILE A 37 -3.36 -15.71 -7.82
C ILE A 37 -4.89 -15.61 -7.89
N GLN A 38 -5.58 -15.81 -6.77
CA GLN A 38 -7.04 -15.80 -6.72
C GLN A 38 -7.64 -14.45 -7.12
N GLU A 39 -7.04 -13.35 -6.65
CA GLU A 39 -7.48 -11.99 -6.96
C GLU A 39 -6.93 -11.51 -8.32
N GLU A 40 -6.18 -12.36 -9.03
CA GLU A 40 -5.53 -12.04 -10.32
C GLU A 40 -4.69 -10.77 -10.25
N SER A 41 -4.03 -10.55 -9.11
CA SER A 41 -3.25 -9.34 -8.86
C SER A 41 -1.94 -9.36 -9.65
N GLU A 42 -1.71 -8.30 -10.41
CA GLU A 42 -0.50 -8.13 -11.24
C GLU A 42 0.56 -7.27 -10.53
N CYS A 43 0.22 -6.64 -9.40
CA CYS A 43 1.04 -5.64 -8.73
C CYS A 43 1.04 -5.83 -7.22
N ILE A 44 2.23 -5.89 -6.63
CA ILE A 44 2.42 -5.90 -5.18
C ILE A 44 3.28 -4.68 -4.79
N ILE A 45 2.82 -3.91 -3.81
CA ILE A 45 3.57 -2.82 -3.19
C ILE A 45 3.94 -3.22 -1.76
N MET A 46 5.23 -3.46 -1.54
CA MET A 46 5.84 -3.76 -0.25
C MET A 46 6.51 -2.51 0.31
N LEU A 47 6.02 -2.04 1.46
CA LEU A 47 6.47 -0.79 2.07
C LEU A 47 7.40 -1.01 3.26
N CYS A 48 8.01 -2.19 3.41
CA CYS A 48 8.94 -2.49 4.49
C CYS A 48 10.09 -3.38 4.04
N ASN A 49 11.16 -3.41 4.82
CA ASN A 49 12.18 -4.46 4.69
C ASN A 49 11.76 -5.68 5.51
N THR A 50 12.37 -6.84 5.20
CA THR A 50 12.12 -8.07 5.96
C THR A 50 12.60 -7.96 7.41
N ILE A 51 13.71 -7.26 7.61
CA ILE A 51 14.29 -6.93 8.91
C ILE A 51 14.54 -5.42 8.99
N GLU A 52 14.07 -4.78 10.05
CA GLU A 52 14.29 -3.36 10.33
C GLU A 52 14.74 -3.19 11.77
N CYS A 53 15.86 -2.48 12.00
CA CYS A 53 16.41 -2.26 13.34
C CYS A 53 16.56 -3.56 14.16
N GLY A 54 16.97 -4.65 13.51
CA GLY A 54 17.13 -5.97 14.14
C GLY A 54 15.81 -6.70 14.46
N LYS A 55 14.66 -6.15 14.07
CA LYS A 55 13.34 -6.76 14.28
C LYS A 55 12.81 -7.34 12.97
N PHE A 56 12.31 -8.56 13.05
CA PHE A 56 11.59 -9.19 11.94
C PHE A 56 10.28 -8.44 11.67
N LYS A 57 10.03 -8.08 10.41
CA LYS A 57 8.87 -7.30 9.95
C LYS A 57 8.03 -8.04 8.93
N CYS A 58 8.67 -8.85 8.07
CA CYS A 58 8.08 -9.59 6.98
C CYS A 58 9.02 -10.74 6.57
N SER A 59 8.48 -11.89 6.16
CA SER A 59 9.28 -12.98 5.59
C SER A 59 9.82 -12.61 4.20
N GLN A 60 10.92 -13.26 3.80
CA GLN A 60 11.40 -13.21 2.42
C GLN A 60 10.56 -14.19 1.57
N TYR A 61 9.38 -13.73 1.14
CA TYR A 61 8.41 -14.56 0.43
C TYR A 61 8.59 -14.56 -1.10
N TRP A 62 9.58 -13.84 -1.62
CA TRP A 62 9.89 -13.75 -3.05
C TRP A 62 11.41 -13.90 -3.29
N PRO A 63 11.85 -14.38 -4.46
CA PRO A 63 13.25 -14.39 -4.87
C PRO A 63 13.75 -12.98 -5.16
N ARG A 64 14.88 -12.57 -4.57
CA ARG A 64 15.30 -11.17 -4.56
C ARG A 64 16.15 -10.80 -5.77
N GLU A 65 16.98 -11.72 -6.23
CA GLU A 65 17.90 -11.49 -7.35
C GLU A 65 17.39 -12.12 -8.65
N LYS A 66 17.78 -11.53 -9.77
CA LYS A 66 17.38 -12.01 -11.11
C LYS A 66 17.87 -13.45 -11.34
N GLY A 67 16.97 -14.30 -11.81
CA GLY A 67 17.20 -15.72 -12.05
C GLY A 67 16.97 -16.62 -10.83
N GLU A 68 16.86 -16.05 -9.63
CA GLU A 68 16.51 -16.83 -8.44
C GLU A 68 15.08 -17.35 -8.54
N THR A 69 14.89 -18.55 -7.99
CA THR A 69 13.58 -19.20 -7.90
C THR A 69 13.39 -19.72 -6.48
N MET A 70 12.17 -19.60 -5.98
CA MET A 70 11.74 -20.28 -4.76
C MET A 70 10.40 -20.98 -4.99
N SER A 71 10.02 -21.85 -4.07
CA SER A 71 8.72 -22.50 -4.11
C SER A 71 8.05 -22.45 -2.75
N VAL A 72 6.74 -22.30 -2.73
CA VAL A 72 5.91 -22.39 -1.52
C VAL A 72 4.86 -23.47 -1.69
N GLY A 73 4.52 -24.16 -0.60
CA GLY A 73 3.56 -25.26 -0.63
C GLY A 73 4.11 -26.56 -1.21
N GLU A 74 3.24 -27.56 -1.26
CA GLU A 74 3.56 -28.94 -1.61
C GLU A 74 2.48 -29.56 -2.49
N GLY A 75 2.83 -30.62 -3.23
CA GLY A 75 1.91 -31.32 -4.12
C GLY A 75 1.30 -30.41 -5.19
N GLU A 76 0.02 -30.59 -5.47
CA GLU A 76 -0.74 -29.80 -6.45
C GLU A 76 -0.94 -28.33 -6.03
N GLY A 77 -0.76 -28.00 -4.75
CA GLY A 77 -0.82 -26.63 -4.23
C GLY A 77 0.51 -25.89 -4.28
N ARG A 78 1.56 -26.48 -4.85
CA ARG A 78 2.88 -25.85 -4.95
C ARG A 78 2.87 -24.71 -5.96
N ILE A 79 3.47 -23.59 -5.58
CA ILE A 79 3.67 -22.42 -6.43
C ILE A 79 5.16 -22.17 -6.56
N PHE A 80 5.67 -22.08 -7.78
CA PHE A 80 7.03 -21.65 -8.08
C PHE A 80 7.03 -20.16 -8.39
N ILE A 81 7.94 -19.42 -7.79
CA ILE A 81 8.14 -17.99 -7.99
C ILE A 81 9.55 -17.80 -8.52
N THR A 82 9.68 -17.27 -9.74
CA THR A 82 10.97 -16.96 -10.37
C THR A 82 11.10 -15.46 -10.59
N ASN A 83 12.22 -14.87 -10.19
CA ASN A 83 12.53 -13.48 -10.49
C ASN A 83 13.13 -13.36 -11.90
N LEU A 84 12.39 -12.76 -12.81
CA LEU A 84 12.83 -12.58 -14.20
C LEU A 84 13.67 -11.33 -14.39
N ASP A 85 13.49 -10.31 -13.57
CA ASP A 85 14.15 -9.02 -13.72
C ASP A 85 14.15 -8.21 -12.43
N VAL A 86 15.23 -7.48 -12.20
CA VAL A 86 15.40 -6.60 -11.05
C VAL A 86 15.93 -5.26 -11.54
N ARG A 87 15.21 -4.19 -11.23
CA ARG A 87 15.59 -2.83 -11.62
C ARG A 87 15.08 -1.80 -10.60
N PRO A 88 15.64 -0.59 -10.55
CA PRO A 88 15.02 0.51 -9.82
C PRO A 88 13.73 0.98 -10.51
N LEU A 89 12.86 1.65 -9.76
CA LEU A 89 11.67 2.32 -10.29
C LEU A 89 12.08 3.39 -11.32
N SER A 90 13.04 4.22 -10.95
CA SER A 90 13.64 5.29 -11.76
C SER A 90 15.07 5.58 -11.28
N GLU A 91 15.83 6.41 -12.00
CA GLU A 91 17.16 6.85 -11.55
C GLU A 91 17.09 7.61 -10.21
N VAL A 92 16.05 8.43 -10.03
CA VAL A 92 15.84 9.24 -8.82
C VAL A 92 15.26 8.43 -7.66
N ASP A 93 14.44 7.42 -7.95
CA ASP A 93 13.81 6.52 -6.97
C ASP A 93 14.51 5.14 -6.94
N SER A 94 15.85 5.15 -6.96
CA SER A 94 16.66 3.92 -6.98
C SER A 94 16.49 3.02 -5.75
N PHE A 95 15.93 3.56 -4.67
CA PHE A 95 15.57 2.86 -3.43
C PHE A 95 14.19 2.17 -3.50
N VAL A 96 13.46 2.30 -4.61
CA VAL A 96 12.30 1.49 -4.91
C VAL A 96 12.74 0.39 -5.87
N ARG A 97 12.93 -0.81 -5.33
CA ARG A 97 13.29 -2.00 -6.11
C ARG A 97 12.05 -2.54 -6.80
N VAL A 98 12.16 -2.83 -8.09
CA VAL A 98 11.10 -3.42 -8.91
C VAL A 98 11.58 -4.78 -9.39
N CYS A 99 10.86 -5.83 -9.00
CA CYS A 99 11.08 -7.20 -9.45
C CYS A 99 9.94 -7.65 -10.37
N ARG A 100 10.26 -8.29 -11.50
CA ARG A 100 9.26 -8.95 -12.35
C ARG A 100 9.24 -10.44 -12.00
N LEU A 101 8.18 -10.88 -11.35
CA LEU A 101 8.03 -12.24 -10.84
C LEU A 101 7.15 -13.06 -11.79
N LYS A 102 7.60 -14.28 -12.09
CA LYS A 102 6.80 -15.31 -12.77
C LYS A 102 6.30 -16.29 -11.73
N LEU A 103 4.99 -16.52 -11.71
CA LEU A 103 4.35 -17.54 -10.88
C LEU A 103 3.95 -18.70 -11.78
N ASP A 104 4.45 -19.89 -11.50
CA ASP A 104 4.03 -21.14 -12.14
C ASP A 104 3.33 -22.02 -11.09
N TYR A 105 2.10 -22.45 -11.39
CA TYR A 105 1.23 -23.18 -10.46
C TYR A 105 0.24 -24.08 -11.18
N ILE A 106 -0.39 -25.00 -10.46
CA ILE A 106 -1.46 -25.86 -10.99
C ILE A 106 -2.82 -25.33 -10.53
N LYS A 107 -3.77 -25.20 -11.47
CA LYS A 107 -5.16 -24.86 -11.19
C LYS A 107 -6.06 -25.78 -12.00
N ASP A 108 -6.98 -26.47 -11.32
CA ASP A 108 -7.92 -27.42 -11.94
C ASP A 108 -7.21 -28.49 -12.82
N GLY A 109 -6.07 -28.99 -12.33
CA GLY A 109 -5.24 -29.98 -13.02
C GLY A 109 -4.46 -29.45 -14.24
N LYS A 110 -4.47 -28.13 -14.48
CA LYS A 110 -3.74 -27.50 -15.58
C LYS A 110 -2.60 -26.65 -15.06
N GLU A 111 -1.46 -26.72 -15.76
CA GLU A 111 -0.35 -25.80 -15.54
C GLU A 111 -0.76 -24.39 -15.99
N MET A 112 -0.58 -23.44 -15.08
CA MET A 112 -0.88 -22.03 -15.26
C MET A 112 0.37 -21.20 -14.98
N SER A 113 0.45 -20.06 -15.64
CA SER A 113 1.51 -19.08 -15.39
C SER A 113 0.93 -17.68 -15.32
N SER A 114 1.46 -16.86 -14.42
CA SER A 114 1.08 -15.44 -14.29
C SER A 114 2.31 -14.59 -13.98
N LEU A 115 2.21 -13.29 -14.27
CA LEU A 115 3.28 -12.33 -14.05
C LEU A 115 2.84 -11.31 -13.02
N VAL A 116 3.70 -11.04 -12.06
CA VAL A 116 3.47 -10.07 -10.99
C VAL A 116 4.65 -9.12 -10.92
N THR A 117 4.39 -7.82 -10.89
CA THR A 117 5.41 -6.80 -10.65
C THR A 117 5.41 -6.47 -9.16
N HIS A 118 6.53 -6.72 -8.49
CA HIS A 118 6.73 -6.45 -7.08
C HIS A 118 7.55 -5.18 -6.90
N TYR A 119 6.99 -4.22 -6.18
CA TYR A 119 7.61 -2.94 -5.86
C TYR A 119 7.95 -2.92 -4.38
N GLN A 120 9.24 -2.85 -4.03
CA GLN A 120 9.71 -2.74 -2.65
C GLN A 120 10.32 -1.36 -2.40
N TRP A 121 9.72 -0.59 -1.50
CA TRP A 121 10.26 0.70 -1.06
C TRP A 121 11.22 0.49 0.13
N GLU A 122 12.53 0.40 -0.15
CA GLU A 122 13.54 -0.10 0.80
C GLU A 122 13.99 0.96 1.84
N ASN A 123 13.93 2.26 1.52
CA ASN A 123 14.42 3.32 2.41
C ASN A 123 13.35 3.95 3.32
N TRP A 124 12.14 3.40 3.41
CA TRP A 124 11.11 3.91 4.31
C TRP A 124 11.40 3.52 5.77
N PRO A 125 11.72 4.46 6.68
CA PRO A 125 12.07 4.14 8.07
C PRO A 125 10.86 3.66 8.89
N ASP A 126 11.10 2.86 9.94
CA ASP A 126 10.05 2.39 10.89
C ASP A 126 9.38 3.55 11.64
N ARG A 127 10.14 4.63 11.85
CA ARG A 127 9.65 5.87 12.47
C ARG A 127 9.91 7.02 11.53
N GLY A 128 8.85 7.75 11.17
CA GLY A 128 8.91 8.91 10.29
C GLY A 128 8.62 8.58 8.83
N VAL A 129 9.10 9.47 7.95
CA VAL A 129 8.92 9.40 6.50
C VAL A 129 10.28 9.49 5.82
N PRO A 130 10.50 8.79 4.69
CA PRO A 130 11.75 8.89 3.97
C PRO A 130 11.87 10.27 3.32
N PRO A 131 13.09 10.82 3.18
CA PRO A 131 13.31 12.03 2.39
C PRO A 131 13.02 11.72 0.92
N THR A 132 11.84 12.09 0.46
CA THR A 132 11.36 11.85 -0.90
C THR A 132 10.53 13.02 -1.38
N ASN A 133 10.53 13.28 -2.69
CA ASN A 133 9.73 14.36 -3.26
C ASN A 133 8.39 13.81 -3.76
N LEU A 134 8.41 13.03 -4.85
CA LEU A 134 7.21 12.51 -5.51
C LEU A 134 7.16 10.98 -5.60
N THR A 135 8.04 10.25 -4.90
CA THR A 135 8.15 8.78 -4.99
C THR A 135 6.80 8.08 -4.82
N ALA A 136 5.97 8.49 -3.85
CA ALA A 136 4.64 7.91 -3.67
C ALA A 136 3.75 8.10 -4.90
N THR A 137 3.82 9.26 -5.54
CA THR A 137 3.09 9.57 -6.77
C THR A 137 3.62 8.75 -7.94
N GLU A 138 4.94 8.65 -8.11
CA GLU A 138 5.56 7.86 -9.19
C GLU A 138 5.24 6.37 -9.04
N LEU A 139 5.33 5.84 -7.81
CA LEU A 139 4.97 4.47 -7.50
C LEU A 139 3.49 4.18 -7.80
N LEU A 140 2.59 5.07 -7.39
CA LEU A 140 1.16 4.94 -7.70
C LEU A 140 0.88 5.11 -9.20
N SER A 141 1.61 5.99 -9.89
CA SER A 141 1.55 6.15 -11.34
C SER A 141 1.94 4.86 -12.06
N ALA A 142 2.99 4.18 -11.60
CA ALA A 142 3.46 2.92 -12.18
C ALA A 142 2.43 1.78 -12.09
N VAL A 143 1.49 1.83 -11.15
CA VAL A 143 0.45 0.80 -10.96
C VAL A 143 -0.95 1.24 -11.41
N ARG A 144 -1.18 2.52 -11.75
CA ARG A 144 -2.50 3.07 -12.12
C ARG A 144 -3.16 2.45 -13.36
N GLY A 145 -2.40 1.77 -14.21
CA GLY A 145 -2.89 1.21 -15.47
C GLY A 145 -3.57 -0.15 -15.36
N THR A 146 -3.50 -0.83 -14.21
CA THR A 146 -4.12 -2.15 -14.05
C THR A 146 -5.59 -2.02 -13.63
N THR A 147 -6.44 -2.86 -14.20
CA THR A 147 -7.83 -3.05 -13.74
C THR A 147 -7.95 -4.12 -12.66
N LYS A 148 -6.82 -4.72 -12.26
CA LYS A 148 -6.76 -5.79 -11.26
C LYS A 148 -6.47 -5.22 -9.87
N PRO A 149 -6.82 -5.94 -8.79
CA PRO A 149 -6.40 -5.60 -7.44
C PRO A 149 -4.88 -5.42 -7.33
N ILE A 150 -4.48 -4.33 -6.68
CA ILE A 150 -3.11 -4.02 -6.28
C ILE A 150 -2.97 -4.36 -4.81
N ILE A 151 -2.05 -5.26 -4.50
CA ILE A 151 -1.81 -5.71 -3.13
C ILE A 151 -0.84 -4.74 -2.49
N ILE A 152 -1.20 -4.13 -1.36
CA ILE A 152 -0.30 -3.26 -0.60
C ILE A 152 -0.11 -3.81 0.81
N HIS A 153 1.14 -3.96 1.23
CA HIS A 153 1.44 -4.35 2.60
C HIS A 153 2.64 -3.61 3.17
N CYS A 154 2.70 -3.57 4.49
CA CYS A 154 3.89 -3.18 5.24
C CYS A 154 4.19 -4.30 6.24
N SER A 155 4.62 -3.96 7.46
CA SER A 155 4.71 -4.95 8.54
C SER A 155 3.33 -5.23 9.15
N ALA A 156 2.70 -4.24 9.78
CA ALA A 156 1.40 -4.40 10.44
C ALA A 156 0.18 -4.10 9.56
N GLY A 157 0.40 -3.61 8.34
CA GLY A 157 -0.66 -3.27 7.37
C GLY A 157 -1.42 -1.97 7.64
N ILE A 158 -0.96 -1.12 8.58
CA ILE A 158 -1.72 0.07 9.03
C ILE A 158 -1.00 1.37 8.67
N GLY A 159 0.25 1.56 9.13
CA GLY A 159 0.95 2.85 9.01
C GLY A 159 1.29 3.25 7.58
N ARG A 160 2.39 2.70 7.03
CA ARG A 160 2.85 3.03 5.66
C ARG A 160 1.81 2.68 4.59
N THR A 161 1.14 1.55 4.77
CA THR A 161 0.04 1.09 3.92
C THR A 161 -1.11 2.09 3.88
N GLY A 162 -1.57 2.56 5.05
CA GLY A 162 -2.60 3.59 5.13
C GLY A 162 -2.17 4.91 4.50
N THR A 163 -0.90 5.31 4.66
CA THR A 163 -0.36 6.49 3.98
C THR A 163 -0.44 6.39 2.46
N ILE A 164 0.00 5.28 1.86
CA ILE A 164 -0.07 5.09 0.41
C ILE A 164 -1.51 4.98 -0.09
N ALA A 165 -2.38 4.28 0.64
CA ALA A 165 -3.79 4.19 0.30
C ALA A 165 -4.48 5.56 0.36
N ALA A 166 -4.17 6.38 1.36
CA ALA A 166 -4.69 7.74 1.48
C ALA A 166 -4.21 8.64 0.34
N ILE A 167 -2.93 8.56 -0.04
CA ILE A 167 -2.40 9.31 -1.19
C ILE A 167 -3.08 8.87 -2.48
N ALA A 168 -3.25 7.55 -2.70
CA ALA A 168 -3.94 7.02 -3.88
C ALA A 168 -5.38 7.53 -3.96
N TYR A 169 -6.12 7.47 -2.85
CA TYR A 169 -7.47 8.00 -2.75
C TYR A 169 -7.52 9.49 -3.04
N VAL A 170 -6.63 10.29 -2.44
CA VAL A 170 -6.59 11.73 -2.67
C VAL A 170 -6.32 12.02 -4.14
N GLN A 171 -5.33 11.37 -4.76
CA GLN A 171 -5.01 11.60 -6.16
C GLN A 171 -6.16 11.19 -7.10
N ASP A 172 -6.86 10.08 -6.83
CA ASP A 172 -8.06 9.67 -7.57
C ASP A 172 -9.15 10.75 -7.51
N LYS A 173 -9.45 11.24 -6.30
CA LYS A 173 -10.46 12.28 -6.09
C LYS A 173 -10.11 13.60 -6.78
N MET A 174 -8.82 13.98 -6.80
CA MET A 174 -8.36 15.18 -7.50
C MET A 174 -8.53 15.03 -9.02
N GLN A 175 -8.24 13.86 -9.58
CA GLN A 175 -8.37 13.60 -11.02
C GLN A 175 -9.82 13.66 -11.49
N HIS A 176 -10.76 13.25 -10.65
CA HIS A 176 -12.19 13.32 -10.94
C HIS A 176 -12.83 14.68 -10.61
N GLY A 177 -12.02 15.71 -10.33
CA GLY A 177 -12.52 17.06 -9.99
C GLY A 177 -13.34 17.10 -8.71
N GLN A 178 -13.24 16.08 -7.86
CA GLN A 178 -13.95 16.03 -6.58
C GLN A 178 -13.20 16.90 -5.57
N TYR A 179 -13.91 17.80 -4.90
CA TYR A 179 -13.32 18.64 -3.86
C TYR A 179 -12.86 17.76 -2.69
N ILE A 180 -11.55 17.71 -2.51
CA ILE A 180 -10.98 17.07 -1.33
C ILE A 180 -10.63 18.16 -0.35
N TYR A 181 -11.29 18.11 0.79
CA TYR A 181 -10.99 18.95 1.91
C TYR A 181 -9.71 18.49 2.64
N VAL A 182 -8.65 18.08 1.92
CA VAL A 182 -7.34 17.69 2.50
C VAL A 182 -6.81 18.83 3.35
N HIS A 183 -6.97 20.07 2.88
CA HIS A 183 -6.60 21.26 3.62
C HIS A 183 -7.33 21.35 4.95
N ARG A 184 -8.59 20.91 5.06
CA ARG A 184 -9.31 20.92 6.33
C ARG A 184 -8.95 19.74 7.25
N VAL A 185 -8.67 18.55 6.71
CA VAL A 185 -8.17 17.40 7.50
C VAL A 185 -6.78 17.68 8.06
N LEU A 186 -5.88 18.23 7.24
CA LEU A 186 -4.56 18.66 7.66
C LEU A 186 -4.62 19.86 8.61
N LEU A 187 -5.50 20.82 8.36
CA LEU A 187 -5.72 21.96 9.26
C LEU A 187 -6.26 21.50 10.61
N ALA A 188 -7.23 20.57 10.65
CA ALA A 188 -7.74 19.99 11.88
C ALA A 188 -6.64 19.29 12.67
N TYR A 189 -5.88 18.40 12.01
CA TYR A 189 -4.74 17.71 12.63
C TYR A 189 -3.67 18.70 13.12
N PHE A 190 -3.37 19.73 12.34
CA PHE A 190 -2.36 20.75 12.68
C PHE A 190 -2.81 21.63 13.85
N LEU A 191 -4.07 22.06 13.84
CA LEU A 191 -4.68 22.84 14.93
C LEU A 191 -4.81 22.02 16.22
N GLU A 192 -5.09 20.72 16.12
CA GLU A 192 -5.12 19.83 17.29
C GLU A 192 -3.72 19.55 17.84
N LYS A 193 -2.77 19.23 16.96
CA LYS A 193 -1.40 18.85 17.35
C LYS A 193 -0.55 20.03 17.85
N TYR A 194 -0.78 21.22 17.32
CA TYR A 194 -0.04 22.42 17.66
C TYR A 194 -0.93 23.50 18.28
N ARG A 195 -2.01 23.07 18.94
CA ARG A 195 -3.05 23.93 19.52
C ARG A 195 -2.45 25.03 20.40
N ASP A 196 -1.56 24.66 21.31
CA ASP A 196 -0.94 25.61 22.24
C ASP A 196 -0.05 26.64 21.52
N ARG A 197 0.57 26.24 20.39
CA ARG A 197 1.46 27.09 19.60
C ARG A 197 0.70 28.07 18.70
N PHE A 198 -0.48 27.69 18.23
CA PHE A 198 -1.30 28.48 17.30
C PHE A 198 -2.63 28.94 17.91
N ALA A 199 -2.80 28.86 19.23
CA ALA A 199 -4.00 29.30 19.94
C ALA A 199 -4.38 30.75 19.60
N HIS A 200 -3.40 31.62 19.36
CA HIS A 200 -3.61 33.00 18.94
C HIS A 200 -4.32 33.13 17.57
N ILE A 201 -4.19 32.15 16.67
CA ILE A 201 -4.88 32.12 15.36
C ILE A 201 -6.36 31.78 15.53
N LEU A 202 -6.72 31.05 16.59
CA LEU A 202 -8.11 30.72 16.92
C LEU A 202 -8.80 31.83 17.74
N SER A 203 -8.10 32.91 18.08
CA SER A 203 -8.68 34.04 18.82
C SER A 203 -9.83 34.73 18.07
N GLY A 204 -10.76 35.32 18.82
CA GLY A 204 -12.00 35.88 18.28
C GLY A 204 -12.99 34.79 17.84
N ASP A 205 -13.65 34.95 16.70
CA ASP A 205 -14.62 33.98 16.15
C ASP A 205 -13.98 32.68 15.62
N GLY A 206 -12.65 32.52 15.72
CA GLY A 206 -11.91 31.39 15.17
C GLY A 206 -12.34 30.05 15.76
N GLU A 207 -12.52 29.97 17.08
CA GLU A 207 -13.01 28.76 17.76
C GLU A 207 -14.43 28.38 17.33
N ALA A 208 -15.35 29.35 17.23
CA ALA A 208 -16.71 29.10 16.80
C ALA A 208 -16.79 28.65 15.33
N LYS A 209 -15.96 29.24 14.45
CA LYS A 209 -15.84 28.82 13.05
C LYS A 209 -15.25 27.42 12.91
N TYR A 210 -14.26 27.07 13.73
CA TYR A 210 -13.67 25.73 13.74
C TYR A 210 -14.66 24.68 14.27
N ALA A 211 -15.41 24.98 15.33
CA ALA A 211 -16.45 24.11 15.86
C ALA A 211 -17.58 23.87 14.84
N LYS A 212 -18.03 24.93 14.16
CA LYS A 212 -19.01 24.82 13.07
C LYS A 212 -18.47 23.98 11.91
N TRP A 213 -17.21 24.19 11.53
CA TRP A 213 -16.58 23.41 10.48
C TRP A 213 -16.50 21.91 10.82
N LEU A 214 -16.16 21.56 12.06
CA LEU A 214 -16.17 20.18 12.53
C LEU A 214 -17.57 19.55 12.40
N GLU A 215 -18.62 20.28 12.79
CA GLU A 215 -19.99 19.80 12.69
C GLU A 215 -20.42 19.59 11.23
N ASP A 216 -20.17 20.57 10.36
CA ASP A 216 -20.45 20.46 8.93
C ASP A 216 -19.67 19.29 8.28
N TYR A 217 -18.42 19.07 8.73
CA TYR A 217 -17.59 17.95 8.26
C TYR A 217 -18.13 16.59 8.70
N ARG A 218 -18.61 16.46 9.94
CA ARG A 218 -19.27 15.23 10.43
C ARG A 218 -20.51 14.90 9.63
N VAL A 219 -21.34 15.91 9.31
CA VAL A 219 -22.55 15.73 8.50
C VAL A 219 -22.21 15.24 7.09
N VAL A 220 -21.17 15.80 6.47
CA VAL A 220 -20.78 15.46 5.10
C VAL A 220 -20.06 14.10 5.01
N THR A 221 -19.32 13.71 6.05
CA THR A 221 -18.46 12.50 6.00
C THR A 221 -19.01 11.30 6.79
N GLY A 222 -19.99 11.49 7.67
CA GLY A 222 -20.57 10.43 8.49
C GLY A 222 -19.65 9.87 9.58
N CYS A 223 -18.50 10.49 9.82
CA CYS A 223 -17.55 10.08 10.86
C CYS A 223 -17.75 10.92 12.12
N ASN A 224 -17.96 10.27 13.27
CA ASN A 224 -18.01 10.92 14.59
C ASN A 224 -16.62 11.16 15.17
#